data_AF-A0A536NS78-F1
#
_entry.id   AF-A0A536NS78-F1
#
_cell.length_a   1.000
_cell.length_b   1.000
_cell.length_c   1.000
_cell.angle_alpha   90.00
_cell.angle_beta   90.00
_cell.angle_gamma   90.00
#
_symmetry.space_group_name_H-M   'P 1'
#
loop_
_entity.id
_entity.type
_entity.pdbx_description
1 polymer ?
#
loop_
_entity_poly.entity_id
_entity_poly.type
_entity_poly.pdbx_seq_one_letter_code
_entity_poly.pdbx_strand_id
1 'polypeptide(L)'
;MTTSTTCATCGRALDAHNRHVRFKFPDPVLATSEDQRARTWQSDPDPNRAVMMQVPEVGPFLRALLPVHLSGGYTLTFGLWLLVRPDDLQRAFRVWWSPEYSLFKVDGWLANAIPPWGLLTAPVSAVVRDPNHTPYCDKSSEPTLARILGEEWPHEDVLGALPGDLGRT
;
A
#
# COMPACT_ATOMS: atom_id res chain seq x y z
N MET A 1 29.29 -23.48 -10.66
CA MET A 1 27.99 -24.18 -10.57
C MET A 1 26.92 -23.11 -10.47
N THR A 2 26.29 -22.75 -11.58
CA THR A 2 25.21 -21.76 -11.64
C THR A 2 23.90 -22.47 -11.34
N THR A 3 23.41 -22.35 -10.12
CA THR A 3 22.10 -22.85 -9.71
C THR A 3 21.01 -22.05 -10.42
N SER A 4 20.24 -22.73 -11.25
CA SER A 4 19.12 -22.19 -12.05
C SER A 4 18.10 -21.47 -11.18
N THR A 5 17.90 -20.17 -11.41
CA THR A 5 16.98 -19.28 -10.67
C THR A 5 15.68 -19.04 -11.45
N THR A 6 14.89 -20.07 -11.72
CA THR A 6 13.60 -19.90 -12.44
C THR A 6 12.45 -20.66 -11.79
N CYS A 7 11.24 -20.09 -11.84
CA CYS A 7 10.00 -20.69 -11.36
C CYS A 7 9.75 -22.05 -12.03
N ALA A 8 9.56 -23.11 -11.24
CA ALA A 8 9.28 -24.45 -11.77
C ALA A 8 7.93 -24.55 -12.52
N THR A 9 7.03 -23.59 -12.30
CA THR A 9 5.69 -23.56 -12.91
C THR A 9 5.65 -22.79 -14.23
N CYS A 10 6.46 -21.74 -14.41
CA CYS A 10 6.38 -20.85 -15.58
C CYS A 10 7.72 -20.43 -16.21
N GLY A 11 8.86 -20.86 -15.65
CA GLY A 11 10.20 -20.64 -16.21
C GLY A 11 10.77 -19.22 -16.08
N ARG A 12 10.09 -18.29 -15.40
CA ARG A 12 10.57 -16.90 -15.20
C ARG A 12 11.57 -16.79 -14.05
N ALA A 13 12.44 -15.77 -14.09
CA ALA A 13 13.51 -15.57 -13.10
C ALA A 13 12.99 -15.33 -11.66
N LEU A 14 13.68 -15.91 -10.67
CA LEU A 14 13.35 -15.84 -9.23
C LEU A 14 13.78 -14.50 -8.57
N ASP A 15 14.62 -13.67 -9.19
CA ASP A 15 14.89 -12.31 -8.66
C ASP A 15 13.64 -11.40 -8.68
N ALA A 16 12.60 -11.82 -9.41
CA ALA A 16 11.27 -11.22 -9.50
C ALA A 16 10.29 -11.64 -8.38
N HIS A 17 10.76 -12.30 -7.31
CA HIS A 17 9.90 -12.81 -6.23
C HIS A 17 9.09 -11.75 -5.48
N ASN A 18 9.57 -10.50 -5.48
CA ASN A 18 8.90 -9.38 -4.84
C ASN A 18 8.51 -8.34 -5.89
N ARG A 19 7.22 -8.25 -6.18
CA ARG A 19 6.69 -7.20 -7.05
C ARG A 19 6.14 -6.06 -6.20
N HIS A 20 6.48 -4.83 -6.56
CA HIS A 20 5.93 -3.64 -5.93
C HIS A 20 5.01 -2.92 -6.91
N VAL A 21 3.76 -2.71 -6.51
CA VAL A 21 2.77 -1.91 -7.24
C VAL A 21 2.44 -0.71 -6.39
N ARG A 22 2.62 0.51 -6.92
CA ARG A 22 2.41 1.73 -6.13
C ARG A 22 1.29 2.58 -6.74
N PHE A 23 0.24 2.81 -5.97
CA PHE A 23 -0.78 3.78 -6.32
C PHE A 23 -0.21 5.19 -6.16
N LYS A 24 -0.33 6.08 -7.15
CA LYS A 24 0.19 7.46 -6.98
C LYS A 24 -0.64 8.25 -5.97
N PHE A 25 -1.96 8.15 -6.07
CA PHE A 25 -2.92 8.90 -5.26
C PHE A 25 -3.99 7.98 -4.65
N PRO A 26 -4.67 8.40 -3.57
CA PRO A 26 -5.92 7.78 -3.15
C PRO A 26 -7.01 7.95 -4.22
N ASP A 27 -7.92 6.98 -4.34
CA ASP A 27 -9.01 7.02 -5.33
C ASP A 27 -9.94 8.24 -5.13
N PRO A 28 -10.32 8.62 -3.89
CA PRO A 28 -11.10 9.84 -3.67
C PRO A 28 -10.41 11.12 -4.15
N VAL A 29 -9.07 11.15 -4.16
CA VAL A 29 -8.30 12.32 -4.64
C VAL A 29 -8.30 12.37 -6.17
N LEU A 30 -8.26 11.22 -6.84
CA LEU A 30 -8.39 11.15 -8.30
C LEU A 30 -9.76 11.67 -8.78
N ALA A 31 -10.79 11.55 -7.95
CA ALA A 31 -12.14 12.04 -8.23
C ALA A 31 -12.33 13.56 -8.03
N THR A 32 -11.35 14.26 -7.45
CA THR A 32 -11.44 15.73 -7.21
C THR A 32 -11.16 16.55 -8.46
N SER A 33 -11.50 17.85 -8.42
CA SER A 33 -11.10 18.79 -9.48
C SER A 33 -9.60 19.11 -9.45
N GLU A 34 -9.06 19.65 -10.55
CA GLU A 34 -7.67 20.12 -10.60
C GLU A 34 -7.39 21.21 -9.56
N ASP A 35 -8.31 22.15 -9.38
CA ASP A 35 -8.20 23.22 -8.39
C ASP A 35 -8.14 22.69 -6.95
N GLN A 36 -8.90 21.64 -6.64
CA GLN A 36 -8.84 20.98 -5.34
C GLN A 36 -7.51 20.22 -5.17
N ARG A 37 -7.04 19.52 -6.20
CA ARG A 37 -5.72 18.86 -6.17
C ARG A 37 -4.60 19.87 -5.98
N ALA A 38 -4.66 21.04 -6.60
CA ALA A 38 -3.65 22.09 -6.45
C ALA A 38 -3.54 22.63 -5.01
N ARG A 39 -4.60 22.50 -4.20
CA ARG A 39 -4.62 22.89 -2.78
C ARG A 39 -4.22 21.76 -1.84
N THR A 40 -3.82 20.61 -2.37
CA THR A 40 -3.39 19.47 -1.58
C THR A 40 -2.03 19.75 -0.95
N TRP A 41 -1.92 19.49 0.35
CA TRP A 41 -0.62 19.39 0.99
C TRP A 41 -0.10 17.95 0.91
N GLN A 42 1.20 17.80 0.66
CA GLN A 42 1.91 16.51 0.66
C GLN A 42 3.22 16.65 1.44
N SER A 43 3.67 15.55 2.06
CA SER A 43 4.98 15.50 2.73
C SER A 43 6.18 15.68 1.80
N ASP A 44 5.99 15.39 0.50
CA ASP A 44 7.00 15.49 -0.56
C ASP A 44 6.29 15.97 -1.83
N PRO A 45 6.87 16.89 -2.63
CA PRO A 45 6.28 17.35 -3.88
C PRO A 45 6.17 16.26 -4.96
N ASP A 46 6.99 15.19 -4.89
CA ASP A 46 6.84 14.03 -5.76
C ASP A 46 5.79 13.07 -5.17
N PRO A 47 4.65 12.83 -5.85
CA PRO A 47 3.61 11.92 -5.35
C PRO A 47 4.10 10.48 -5.19
N ASN A 48 5.16 10.08 -5.89
CA ASN A 48 5.79 8.77 -5.73
C ASN A 48 6.61 8.65 -4.44
N ARG A 49 7.01 9.78 -3.84
CA ARG A 49 7.78 9.81 -2.59
C ARG A 49 6.94 10.25 -1.40
N ALA A 50 5.83 10.95 -1.64
CA ALA A 50 4.92 11.38 -0.60
C ALA A 50 4.41 10.19 0.24
N VAL A 51 4.43 10.39 1.55
CA VAL A 51 4.01 9.45 2.59
C VAL A 51 2.82 9.97 3.40
N MET A 52 2.57 11.28 3.36
CA MET A 52 1.41 11.93 3.95
C MET A 52 0.77 12.88 2.94
N MET A 53 -0.54 13.02 3.03
CA MET A 53 -1.31 13.94 2.21
C MET A 53 -2.48 14.50 3.02
N GLN A 54 -2.79 15.78 2.84
CA GLN A 54 -4.00 16.40 3.35
C GLN A 54 -4.69 17.10 2.17
N VAL A 55 -5.88 16.60 1.82
CA VAL A 55 -6.69 17.17 0.75
C VAL A 55 -7.89 17.89 1.38
N PRO A 56 -8.09 19.19 1.11
CA PRO A 56 -9.26 19.91 1.60
C PRO A 56 -10.56 19.18 1.23
N GLU A 57 -11.49 19.08 2.18
CA GLU A 57 -12.82 18.46 2.01
C GLU A 57 -12.84 16.95 1.71
N VAL A 58 -11.69 16.33 1.45
CA VAL A 58 -11.58 14.88 1.21
C VAL A 58 -10.99 14.15 2.42
N GLY A 59 -9.89 14.64 2.97
CA GLY A 59 -9.33 14.13 4.21
C GLY A 59 -7.81 13.95 4.24
N PRO A 60 -7.31 13.49 5.40
CA PRO A 60 -5.90 13.12 5.60
C PRO A 60 -5.63 11.69 5.15
N PHE A 61 -4.51 11.50 4.46
CA PHE A 61 -4.07 10.19 4.01
C PHE A 61 -2.64 9.89 4.47
N LEU A 62 -2.42 8.63 4.82
CA LEU A 62 -1.11 8.08 5.16
C LEU A 62 -0.75 6.95 4.20
N ARG A 63 0.48 6.93 3.72
CA ARG A 63 1.01 5.86 2.88
C ARG A 63 1.24 4.60 3.72
N ALA A 64 0.86 3.44 3.19
CA ALA A 64 1.10 2.15 3.80
C ALA A 64 1.44 1.07 2.74
N LEU A 65 1.93 -0.08 3.23
CA LEU A 65 2.28 -1.25 2.42
C LEU A 65 1.33 -2.40 2.74
N LEU A 66 0.69 -2.97 1.72
CA LEU A 66 -0.10 -4.19 1.83
C LEU A 66 0.66 -5.34 1.15
N PRO A 67 1.33 -6.22 1.90
CA PRO A 67 1.91 -7.42 1.36
C PRO A 67 0.82 -8.46 1.11
N VAL A 68 0.88 -9.10 -0.06
CA VAL A 68 0.05 -10.25 -0.46
C VAL A 68 0.98 -11.42 -0.70
N HIS A 69 0.80 -12.48 0.08
CA HIS A 69 1.54 -13.72 -0.10
C HIS A 69 0.94 -14.52 -1.25
N LEU A 70 1.78 -14.91 -2.20
CA LEU A 70 1.37 -15.59 -3.42
C LEU A 70 1.98 -16.99 -3.47
N SER A 71 1.28 -17.90 -4.14
CA SER A 71 1.71 -19.28 -4.29
C SER A 71 3.08 -19.41 -4.94
N GLY A 72 3.87 -20.35 -4.43
CA GLY A 72 5.28 -20.54 -4.82
C GLY A 72 6.26 -19.60 -4.11
N GLY A 73 5.85 -18.99 -3.00
CA GLY A 73 6.73 -18.16 -2.15
C GLY A 73 6.94 -16.73 -2.66
N TYR A 74 6.07 -16.24 -3.55
CA TYR A 74 6.14 -14.88 -4.08
C TYR A 74 5.44 -13.90 -3.14
N THR A 75 5.83 -12.63 -3.17
CA THR A 75 5.08 -11.57 -2.50
C THR A 75 4.83 -10.41 -3.46
N LEU A 76 3.56 -10.01 -3.56
CA LEU A 76 3.17 -8.77 -4.20
C LEU A 76 2.89 -7.73 -3.12
N THR A 77 3.60 -6.61 -3.14
CA THR A 77 3.38 -5.51 -2.19
C THR A 77 2.71 -4.33 -2.88
N PHE A 78 1.54 -3.95 -2.40
CA PHE A 78 0.88 -2.71 -2.81
C PHE A 78 1.32 -1.55 -1.92
N GLY A 79 1.92 -0.52 -2.50
CA GLY A 79 2.06 0.80 -1.89
C GLY A 79 0.78 1.59 -2.10
N LEU A 80 -0.05 1.67 -1.06
CA LEU A 80 -1.39 2.24 -1.09
C LEU A 80 -1.54 3.39 -0.09
N TRP A 81 -2.68 4.04 -0.11
CA TRP A 81 -3.05 5.09 0.84
C TRP A 81 -4.13 4.61 1.81
N LEU A 82 -4.01 5.03 3.07
CA LEU A 82 -5.02 4.89 4.09
C LEU A 82 -5.66 6.25 4.35
N LEU A 83 -6.99 6.33 4.34
CA LEU A 83 -7.70 7.42 5.01
C LEU A 83 -7.53 7.21 6.52
N VAL A 84 -7.06 8.24 7.22
CA VAL A 84 -6.84 8.20 8.67
C VAL A 84 -7.67 9.28 9.35
N ARG A 85 -7.69 9.31 10.69
CA ARG A 85 -8.24 10.47 11.39
C ARG A 85 -7.23 11.64 11.35
N PRO A 86 -7.70 12.92 11.37
CA PRO A 86 -6.80 14.07 11.42
C PRO A 86 -5.76 14.01 12.55
N ASP A 87 -6.19 13.60 13.75
CA ASP A 87 -5.29 13.47 14.91
C ASP A 87 -4.22 12.40 14.71
N ASP A 88 -4.55 11.33 13.98
CA ASP A 88 -3.60 10.27 13.63
C ASP A 88 -2.57 10.74 12.60
N LEU A 89 -2.97 11.57 11.63
CA LEU A 89 -2.02 12.19 10.70
C LEU A 89 -1.07 13.15 11.44
N GLN A 90 -1.59 13.97 12.34
CA GLN A 90 -0.76 14.86 13.16
C GLN A 90 0.21 14.08 14.05
N ARG A 91 -0.25 12.97 14.65
CA ARG A 91 0.61 12.07 15.42
C ARG A 91 1.69 11.46 14.55
N ALA A 92 1.34 10.97 13.36
CA ALA A 92 2.30 10.44 12.40
C ALA A 92 3.37 11.50 12.05
N PHE A 93 2.95 12.72 11.71
CA PHE A 93 3.86 13.82 11.36
C PHE A 93 4.86 14.14 12.47
N ARG A 94 4.42 14.12 13.74
CA ARG A 94 5.31 14.38 14.89
C ARG A 94 6.39 13.32 15.06
N VAL A 95 6.07 12.05 14.78
CA VAL A 95 6.99 10.93 15.07
C VAL A 95 7.78 10.46 13.86
N TRP A 96 7.38 10.82 12.64
CA TRP A 96 7.87 10.20 11.40
C TRP A 96 9.40 10.14 11.24
N TRP A 97 10.09 11.21 11.64
CA TRP A 97 11.55 11.34 11.53
C TRP A 97 12.26 11.15 12.88
N SER A 98 11.57 10.57 13.85
CA SER A 98 12.07 10.31 15.19
C SER A 98 12.19 8.80 15.43
N PRO A 99 13.05 8.35 16.37
CA PRO A 99 13.15 6.93 16.73
C PRO A 99 11.81 6.30 17.14
N GLU A 100 10.89 7.10 17.72
CA GLU A 100 9.55 6.70 18.14
C GLU A 100 8.68 6.21 16.98
N TYR A 101 9.03 6.55 15.73
CA TYR A 101 8.38 6.01 14.54
C TYR A 101 8.34 4.48 14.52
N SER A 102 9.38 3.82 15.03
CA SER A 102 9.45 2.35 15.11
C SER A 102 8.31 1.71 15.92
N LEU A 103 7.68 2.48 16.81
CA LEU A 103 6.56 2.05 17.65
C LEU A 103 5.21 2.53 17.10
N PHE A 104 5.20 3.24 15.97
CA PHE A 104 4.00 3.84 15.42
C PHE A 104 3.03 2.76 14.89
N LYS A 105 1.76 2.96 15.25
CA LYS A 105 0.62 2.16 14.81
C LYS A 105 -0.55 3.09 14.53
N VAL A 106 -1.33 2.79 13.52
CA VAL A 106 -2.46 3.61 13.10
C VAL A 106 -3.60 2.74 12.60
N ASP A 107 -4.82 3.14 12.93
CA ASP A 107 -6.03 2.58 12.33
C ASP A 107 -6.54 3.53 11.25
N GLY A 108 -7.06 2.97 10.17
CA GLY A 108 -7.62 3.74 9.08
C GLY A 108 -8.47 2.86 8.16
N TRP A 109 -8.68 3.36 6.95
CA TRP A 109 -9.44 2.68 5.92
C TRP A 109 -8.67 2.71 4.61
N LEU A 110 -8.71 1.63 3.84
CA LEU A 110 -8.11 1.61 2.51
C LEU A 110 -8.71 2.73 1.65
N ALA A 111 -7.85 3.57 1.07
CA ALA A 111 -8.25 4.65 0.18
C ALA A 111 -7.93 4.36 -1.30
N ASN A 112 -7.54 3.13 -1.61
CA ASN A 112 -7.40 2.61 -2.96
C ASN A 112 -8.19 1.31 -3.10
N ALA A 113 -8.87 1.12 -4.22
CA ALA A 113 -9.41 -0.17 -4.61
C ALA A 113 -8.25 -1.09 -5.04
N ILE A 114 -8.11 -2.22 -4.34
CA ILE A 114 -7.00 -3.17 -4.55
C ILE A 114 -7.45 -4.27 -5.51
N PRO A 115 -6.86 -4.42 -6.71
CA PRO A 115 -7.15 -5.54 -7.61
C PRO A 115 -6.61 -6.86 -7.06
N PRO A 116 -7.30 -7.99 -7.29
CA PRO A 116 -8.63 -8.13 -7.92
C PRO A 116 -9.80 -7.80 -7.00
N TRP A 117 -9.57 -7.62 -5.70
CA TRP A 117 -10.62 -7.73 -4.67
C TRP A 117 -11.57 -6.53 -4.57
N GLY A 118 -11.11 -5.31 -4.87
CA GLY A 118 -11.90 -4.09 -4.71
C GLY A 118 -12.29 -3.85 -3.24
N LEU A 119 -11.41 -3.20 -2.48
CA LEU A 119 -11.55 -3.07 -1.01
C LEU A 119 -11.50 -1.62 -0.53
N LEU A 120 -12.01 -0.69 -1.36
CA LEU A 120 -12.08 0.71 -0.96
C LEU A 120 -12.92 0.84 0.32
N THR A 121 -12.44 1.64 1.26
CA THR A 121 -12.97 1.86 2.60
C THR A 121 -12.93 0.66 3.56
N ALA A 122 -12.24 -0.43 3.23
CA ALA A 122 -12.04 -1.53 4.17
C ALA A 122 -11.21 -1.06 5.39
N PRO A 123 -11.67 -1.28 6.64
CA PRO A 123 -10.92 -0.90 7.84
C PRO A 123 -9.62 -1.69 7.98
N VAL A 124 -8.54 -1.06 8.40
CA VAL A 124 -7.24 -1.70 8.56
C VAL A 124 -6.41 -1.03 9.65
N SER A 125 -5.70 -1.85 10.43
CA SER A 125 -4.63 -1.42 11.31
C SER A 125 -3.30 -1.59 10.61
N ALA A 126 -2.43 -0.57 10.65
CA ALA A 126 -1.10 -0.60 10.09
C ALA A 126 -0.03 -0.34 11.17
N VAL A 127 1.10 -1.02 11.04
CA VAL A 127 2.20 -0.98 12.02
C VAL A 127 3.55 -0.82 11.34
N VAL A 128 4.47 -0.11 11.99
CA VAL A 128 5.85 -0.03 11.52
C VAL A 128 6.58 -1.34 11.85
N ARG A 129 7.12 -1.99 10.82
CA ARG A 129 7.94 -3.21 10.95
C ARG A 129 9.43 -2.92 10.68
N ASP A 130 9.69 -1.92 9.85
CA ASP A 130 11.02 -1.39 9.54
C ASP A 130 10.94 0.15 9.61
N PRO A 131 11.79 0.83 10.39
CA PRO A 131 11.77 2.29 10.52
C PRO A 131 12.07 3.04 9.22
N ASN A 132 12.63 2.38 8.20
CA ASN A 132 12.90 2.98 6.89
C ASN A 132 11.74 2.80 5.90
N HIS A 133 10.70 2.06 6.27
CA HIS A 133 9.53 1.82 5.44
C HIS A 133 8.31 2.56 5.96
N THR A 134 7.34 2.82 5.09
CA THR A 134 5.99 3.19 5.53
C THR A 134 5.34 2.02 6.28
N PRO A 135 4.33 2.27 7.15
CA PRO A 135 3.70 1.20 7.92
C PRO A 135 3.13 0.10 7.03
N TYR A 136 3.19 -1.14 7.50
CA TYR A 136 2.57 -2.29 6.85
C TYR A 136 1.16 -2.49 7.38
N CYS A 137 0.19 -2.75 6.50
CA CYS A 137 -1.10 -3.29 6.88
C CYS A 137 -0.88 -4.59 7.67
N ASP A 138 -1.54 -4.71 8.83
CA ASP A 138 -1.30 -5.77 9.80
C ASP A 138 -2.55 -6.61 10.06
N LYS A 139 -3.68 -5.94 10.31
CA LYS A 139 -4.95 -6.60 10.65
C LYS A 139 -6.13 -5.83 10.10
N SER A 140 -7.21 -6.54 9.84
CA SER A 140 -8.48 -5.98 9.39
C SER A 140 -9.64 -6.77 9.99
N SER A 141 -10.75 -6.09 10.25
CA SER A 141 -12.05 -6.71 10.53
C SER A 141 -12.85 -6.98 9.24
N GLU A 142 -12.41 -6.48 8.10
CA GLU A 142 -12.99 -6.83 6.80
C GLU A 142 -12.51 -8.23 6.42
N PRO A 143 -13.43 -9.20 6.22
CA PRO A 143 -13.06 -10.60 6.04
C PRO A 143 -12.11 -10.86 4.88
N THR A 144 -12.28 -10.18 3.74
CA THR A 144 -11.46 -10.38 2.55
C THR A 144 -10.03 -9.90 2.79
N LEU A 145 -9.86 -8.70 3.35
CA LEU A 145 -8.58 -8.11 3.68
C LEU A 145 -7.87 -8.90 4.78
N ALA A 146 -8.60 -9.41 5.77
CA ALA A 146 -8.05 -10.32 6.76
C ALA A 146 -7.45 -11.57 6.12
N ARG A 147 -8.12 -12.15 5.11
CA ARG A 147 -7.59 -13.28 4.33
C ARG A 147 -6.41 -12.88 3.45
N ILE A 148 -6.43 -11.71 2.84
CA ILE A 148 -5.28 -11.19 2.07
C ILE A 148 -4.02 -11.09 2.93
N LEU A 149 -4.16 -10.66 4.18
CA LEU A 149 -3.06 -10.50 5.12
C LEU A 149 -2.57 -11.82 5.73
N GLY A 150 -3.43 -12.84 5.79
CA GLY A 150 -3.17 -14.08 6.52
C GLY A 150 -2.99 -15.34 5.67
N GLU A 151 -3.40 -15.31 4.40
CA GLU A 151 -3.43 -16.49 3.52
C GLU A 151 -2.52 -16.31 2.30
N GLU A 152 -2.22 -17.44 1.65
CA GLU A 152 -1.56 -17.47 0.35
C GLU A 152 -2.60 -17.45 -0.77
N TRP A 153 -2.33 -16.67 -1.83
CA TRP A 153 -3.21 -16.50 -2.98
C TRP A 153 -2.60 -17.08 -4.26
N PRO A 154 -3.41 -17.62 -5.20
CA PRO A 154 -2.91 -18.11 -6.47
C PRO A 154 -2.20 -16.99 -7.26
N HIS A 155 -0.94 -17.25 -7.62
CA HIS A 155 -0.08 -16.29 -8.31
C HIS A 155 -0.68 -15.81 -9.65
N GLU A 156 -1.24 -16.71 -10.47
CA GLU A 156 -1.86 -16.32 -11.75
C GLU A 156 -3.08 -15.41 -11.59
N ASP A 157 -3.95 -15.67 -10.60
CA ASP A 157 -5.19 -14.92 -10.40
C ASP A 157 -4.92 -13.47 -10.00
N VAL A 158 -3.98 -13.29 -9.07
CA VAL A 158 -3.64 -11.95 -8.56
C VAL A 158 -2.85 -11.16 -9.60
N LEU A 159 -1.82 -11.75 -10.22
CA LEU A 159 -1.02 -11.02 -11.20
C LEU A 159 -1.75 -10.78 -12.52
N GLY A 160 -2.65 -11.68 -12.93
CA GLY A 160 -3.47 -11.53 -14.13
C GLY A 160 -4.47 -10.38 -14.03
N ALA A 161 -4.90 -10.04 -12.81
CA ALA A 161 -5.82 -8.93 -12.54
C ALA A 161 -5.13 -7.56 -12.42
N LEU A 162 -3.79 -7.50 -12.40
CA LEU A 162 -3.08 -6.23 -12.33
C LEU A 162 -3.22 -5.47 -13.66
N PRO A 163 -3.63 -4.19 -13.63
CA PRO A 163 -3.58 -3.32 -14.79
C PRO A 163 -2.17 -3.26 -15.39
N GLY A 164 -2.08 -3.23 -16.72
CA GLY A 164 -0.81 -3.24 -17.45
C GLY A 164 0.08 -2.02 -17.18
N ASP A 165 -0.50 -0.91 -16.72
CA ASP A 165 0.17 0.34 -16.34
C ASP A 165 0.58 0.39 -14.85
N LEU A 166 -0.11 -0.36 -13.96
CA LEU A 166 0.25 -0.48 -12.55
C LEU A 166 1.53 -1.31 -12.28
N GLY A 167 2.25 -1.71 -13.33
CA GLY A 167 3.50 -2.48 -13.25
C GLY A 167 4.70 -1.91 -14.00
N ARG A 168 4.59 -0.68 -14.53
CA ARG A 168 5.69 0.01 -15.22
C ARG A 168 5.95 1.35 -14.53
N THR A 169 6.74 1.31 -13.46
CA THR A 169 7.55 2.46 -13.06
C THR A 169 8.98 2.13 -13.39
#